data_AF-M2B209-F1
#
_entry.id   AF-M2B209-F1
#
_cell.length_a   1.000
_cell.length_b   1.000
_cell.length_c   1.000
_cell.angle_alpha   90.00
_cell.angle_beta   90.00
_cell.angle_gamma   90.00
#
_symmetry.space_group_name_H-M   'P 1'
#
loop_
_entity.id
_entity.type
_entity.pdbx_description
1 polymer ?
#
loop_
_entity_poly.entity_id
_entity_poly.type
_entity_poly.pdbx_seq_one_letter_code
_entity_poly.pdbx_strand_id
1 'polypeptide(L)'
;MEFNKNRIYTAVNADELKIGSTVYVSDNMYYLKKCVEESLESSILTSILSEKEPKRFCISNNEKWQLVYLIEPKYKPFESVEKAMEVIKKHGGWVKWKDDDIQGLVVGKSDDRVKILQDWVLPEELFEGYVFADDGSPCGELVEE
;
A
#
# COMPACT_ATOMS: atom_id res chain seq x y z
N MET A 1 8.42 2.57 12.60
CA MET A 1 7.42 3.62 12.27
C MET A 1 6.99 4.27 13.56
N GLU A 2 6.64 5.56 13.58
CA GLU A 2 6.08 6.17 14.81
C GLU A 2 4.67 5.65 15.05
N PHE A 3 4.35 5.32 16.31
CA PHE A 3 3.06 4.75 16.67
C PHE A 3 1.96 5.81 16.72
N ASN A 4 1.03 5.76 15.77
CA ASN A 4 -0.10 6.68 15.69
C ASN A 4 -1.42 6.00 16.14
N LYS A 5 -2.00 6.48 17.23
CA LYS A 5 -3.25 5.92 17.78
C LYS A 5 -4.46 6.07 16.85
N ASN A 6 -4.46 7.03 15.94
CA ASN A 6 -5.57 7.26 15.01
C ASN A 6 -5.65 6.16 13.94
N ARG A 7 -4.58 5.36 13.78
CA ARG A 7 -4.55 4.21 12.86
C ARG A 7 -5.03 2.92 13.53
N ILE A 8 -5.53 2.98 14.78
CA ILE A 8 -5.99 1.81 15.51
C ILE A 8 -7.49 1.60 15.31
N TYR A 9 -7.82 0.38 14.91
CA TYR A 9 -9.17 -0.10 14.79
C TYR A 9 -9.44 -1.14 15.89
N THR A 10 -10.63 -1.02 16.45
CA THR A 10 -11.17 -1.83 17.56
C THR A 10 -12.56 -2.30 17.18
N ALA A 11 -13.22 -3.04 18.07
CA ALA A 11 -14.61 -3.44 17.84
C ALA A 11 -15.57 -2.26 17.58
N VAL A 12 -15.26 -1.06 18.07
CA VAL A 12 -16.12 0.15 17.99
C VAL A 12 -16.15 0.78 16.59
N ASN A 13 -15.04 0.71 15.87
CA ASN A 13 -14.86 1.33 14.55
C ASN A 13 -14.43 0.32 13.48
N ALA A 14 -14.60 -0.99 13.73
CA ALA A 14 -14.13 -2.03 12.83
C ALA A 14 -14.71 -1.89 11.41
N ASP A 15 -15.97 -1.48 11.30
CA ASP A 15 -16.69 -1.36 10.02
C ASP A 15 -16.20 -0.20 9.15
N GLU A 16 -15.39 0.72 9.69
CA GLU A 16 -14.73 1.79 8.93
C GLU A 16 -13.48 1.29 8.19
N LEU A 17 -12.95 0.12 8.56
CA LEU A 17 -11.73 -0.43 7.98
C LEU A 17 -12.02 -1.20 6.68
N LYS A 18 -11.25 -0.89 5.63
CA LYS A 18 -11.42 -1.54 4.33
C LYS A 18 -10.84 -2.97 4.33
N ILE A 19 -11.63 -3.95 3.87
CA ILE A 19 -11.14 -5.30 3.58
C ILE A 19 -10.06 -5.24 2.49
N GLY A 20 -8.99 -6.00 2.66
CA GLY A 20 -7.80 -5.99 1.80
C GLY A 20 -6.69 -5.06 2.28
N SER A 21 -6.92 -4.25 3.32
CA SER A 21 -5.87 -3.40 3.91
C SER A 21 -4.74 -4.22 4.54
N THR A 22 -3.51 -3.73 4.38
CA THR A 22 -2.33 -4.23 5.10
C THR A 22 -2.35 -3.71 6.53
N VAL A 23 -2.19 -4.61 7.50
CA VAL A 23 -2.42 -4.32 8.91
C VAL A 23 -1.43 -5.04 9.81
N TYR A 24 -1.19 -4.48 10.99
CA TYR A 24 -0.74 -5.24 12.15
C TYR A 24 -1.94 -5.64 12.99
N VAL A 25 -1.88 -6.82 13.61
CA VAL A 25 -2.94 -7.33 14.47
C VAL A 25 -2.40 -7.71 15.83
N SER A 26 -3.25 -7.58 16.85
CA SER A 26 -2.92 -8.06 18.19
C SER A 26 -4.14 -8.20 19.08
N ASP A 27 -3.98 -8.90 20.19
CA ASP A 27 -4.95 -8.97 21.28
C ASP A 27 -4.71 -7.88 22.35
N ASN A 28 -3.62 -7.12 22.27
CA ASN A 28 -3.40 -6.00 23.18
C ASN A 28 -2.51 -4.89 22.60
N MET A 29 -2.59 -3.72 23.23
CA MET A 29 -1.87 -2.51 22.81
C MET A 29 -0.35 -2.63 22.90
N TYR A 30 0.18 -3.42 23.84
CA TYR A 30 1.62 -3.58 24.01
C TYR A 30 2.24 -4.26 22.80
N TYR A 31 1.69 -5.41 22.39
CA TYR A 31 2.18 -6.12 21.21
C TYR A 31 1.86 -5.38 19.92
N LEU A 32 0.69 -4.74 19.81
CA LEU A 32 0.37 -3.94 18.63
C LEU A 32 1.39 -2.81 18.41
N LYS A 33 1.76 -2.11 19.51
CA LYS A 33 2.79 -1.08 19.48
C LYS A 33 4.16 -1.63 19.11
N LYS A 34 4.53 -2.78 19.69
CA LYS A 34 5.77 -3.48 19.33
C LYS A 34 5.83 -3.82 17.83
N CYS A 35 4.74 -4.33 17.24
CA CYS A 35 4.67 -4.62 15.81
C CYS A 35 4.99 -3.39 14.94
N VAL A 36 4.48 -2.22 15.33
CA VAL A 36 4.69 -0.95 14.60
C VAL A 36 6.11 -0.40 14.77
N GLU A 37 6.64 -0.44 16.00
CA GLU A 37 7.97 0.09 16.31
C GLU A 37 9.08 -0.76 15.68
N GLU A 38 8.94 -2.08 15.77
CA GLU A 38 9.91 -3.05 15.22
C GLU A 38 9.65 -3.40 13.75
N SER A 39 8.56 -2.88 13.15
CA SER A 39 8.17 -3.17 11.76
C SER A 39 8.12 -4.68 11.48
N LEU A 40 7.38 -5.41 12.33
CA LEU A 40 7.23 -6.87 12.22
C LEU A 40 6.44 -7.26 10.95
N GLU A 41 6.18 -8.56 10.79
CA GLU A 41 5.40 -9.06 9.66
C GLU A 41 3.94 -8.55 9.73
N SER A 42 3.48 -7.96 8.62
CA SER A 42 2.11 -7.49 8.46
C SER A 42 1.23 -8.54 7.81
N SER A 43 -0.09 -8.39 7.93
CA SER A 43 -1.06 -9.29 7.30
C SER A 43 -2.09 -8.51 6.49
N ILE A 44 -2.86 -9.21 5.65
CA ILE A 44 -3.96 -8.64 4.88
C ILE A 44 -5.27 -8.92 5.62
N LEU A 45 -6.06 -7.89 5.89
CA LEU A 45 -7.39 -8.04 6.46
C LEU A 45 -8.32 -8.73 5.44
N THR A 46 -8.83 -9.91 5.77
CA THR A 46 -9.66 -10.73 4.86
C THR A 46 -11.16 -10.56 5.10
N SER A 47 -11.57 -10.27 6.34
CA SER A 47 -12.96 -9.99 6.69
C SER A 47 -13.10 -9.30 8.05
N ILE A 48 -14.27 -8.70 8.25
CA ILE A 48 -14.69 -8.10 9.53
C ILE A 48 -15.96 -8.83 9.98
N LEU A 49 -15.94 -9.41 11.17
CA LEU A 49 -17.08 -10.10 11.75
C LEU A 49 -18.09 -9.11 12.35
N SER A 50 -19.30 -9.61 12.63
CA SER A 50 -20.36 -8.82 13.26
C SER A 50 -19.95 -8.25 14.63
N GLU A 51 -20.59 -7.17 15.05
CA GLU A 51 -20.38 -6.51 16.36
C GLU A 51 -20.55 -7.44 17.59
N LYS A 52 -21.22 -8.58 17.44
CA LYS A 52 -21.38 -9.58 18.52
C LYS A 52 -20.07 -10.28 18.88
N GLU A 53 -19.12 -10.30 17.95
CA GLU A 53 -17.84 -10.99 18.15
C GLU A 53 -16.85 -10.03 18.84
N PRO A 54 -16.20 -10.44 19.94
CA PRO A 54 -15.18 -9.61 20.58
C PRO A 54 -13.91 -9.49 19.72
N LYS A 55 -13.63 -10.50 18.88
CA LYS A 55 -12.51 -10.54 17.95
C LYS A 55 -13.04 -10.40 16.52
N ARG A 56 -13.14 -9.17 16.02
CA ARG A 56 -13.81 -8.88 14.74
C ARG A 56 -12.90 -8.98 13.53
N PHE A 57 -11.58 -8.90 13.68
CA PHE A 57 -10.66 -8.76 12.55
C PHE A 57 -10.05 -10.09 12.13
N CYS A 58 -10.19 -10.46 10.85
CA CYS A 58 -9.67 -11.72 10.31
C CYS A 58 -8.53 -11.48 9.32
N ILE A 59 -7.42 -12.23 9.41
CA ILE A 59 -6.24 -12.04 8.54
C ILE A 59 -5.78 -13.29 7.75
N SER A 60 -6.35 -14.45 8.04
CA SER A 60 -6.08 -15.73 7.35
C SER A 60 -7.18 -16.73 7.75
N ASN A 61 -7.11 -17.99 7.29
CA ASN A 61 -8.09 -19.03 7.61
C ASN A 61 -8.30 -19.19 9.13
N ASN A 62 -9.33 -18.53 9.67
CA ASN A 62 -9.82 -18.56 11.05
C ASN A 62 -9.03 -17.82 12.13
N GLU A 63 -8.00 -17.05 11.81
CA GLU A 63 -7.33 -16.19 12.79
C GLU A 63 -8.14 -14.92 13.04
N LYS A 64 -8.56 -14.70 14.29
CA LYS A 64 -9.37 -13.55 14.71
C LYS A 64 -8.63 -12.73 15.75
N TRP A 65 -8.73 -11.41 15.65
CA TRP A 65 -8.01 -10.46 16.50
C TRP A 65 -8.91 -9.34 17.02
N GLN A 66 -8.54 -8.78 18.18
CA GLN A 66 -9.29 -7.69 18.83
C GLN A 66 -8.90 -6.30 18.33
N LEU A 67 -7.62 -6.12 18.03
CA LEU A 67 -7.05 -4.84 17.64
C LEU A 67 -6.33 -4.97 16.31
N VAL A 68 -6.47 -3.91 15.52
CA VAL A 68 -5.79 -3.74 14.25
C VAL A 68 -5.11 -2.38 14.24
N TYR A 69 -3.92 -2.31 13.65
CA TYR A 69 -3.27 -1.07 13.27
C TYR A 69 -3.18 -1.03 11.74
N LEU A 70 -3.82 -0.04 11.13
CA LEU A 70 -3.77 0.18 9.69
C LEU A 70 -2.37 0.64 9.27
N ILE A 71 -1.75 -0.10 8.36
CA ILE A 71 -0.51 0.31 7.72
C ILE A 71 -0.91 1.06 6.46
N GLU A 72 -0.79 2.38 6.50
CA GLU A 72 -1.03 3.18 5.30
C GLU A 72 0.09 2.91 4.29
N PRO A 73 -0.26 2.72 3.01
CA PRO A 73 0.75 2.56 1.99
C PRO A 73 1.53 3.87 1.89
N LYS A 74 2.87 3.78 1.98
CA LYS A 74 3.76 4.94 1.84
C LYS A 74 3.62 5.62 0.47
N TYR A 75 3.10 4.90 -0.50
CA TYR A 75 2.93 5.34 -1.87
C TYR A 75 1.50 5.10 -2.32
N LYS A 76 0.98 5.98 -3.17
CA LYS A 76 -0.31 5.84 -3.88
C LYS A 76 -0.07 6.00 -5.39
N PRO A 77 -1.02 5.59 -6.25
CA PRO A 77 -0.98 5.93 -7.67
C PRO A 77 -0.79 7.44 -7.89
N PHE A 78 -0.18 7.80 -9.02
CA PHE A 78 -0.10 9.22 -9.39
C PHE A 78 -1.50 9.77 -9.63
N GLU A 79 -1.77 10.97 -9.11
CA GLU A 79 -3.06 11.67 -9.29
C GLU A 79 -3.25 12.14 -10.74
N SER A 80 -2.15 12.27 -11.49
CA SER A 80 -2.16 12.67 -12.90
C SER A 80 -0.92 12.18 -13.62
N VAL A 81 -1.01 12.13 -14.95
CA VAL A 81 0.11 11.81 -15.84
C VAL A 81 1.21 12.87 -15.75
N GLU A 82 0.85 14.14 -15.55
CA GLU A 82 1.80 15.23 -15.36
C GLU A 82 2.72 14.98 -14.15
N LYS A 83 2.13 14.63 -13.00
CA LYS A 83 2.88 14.28 -11.80
C LYS A 83 3.73 13.02 -12.01
N ALA A 84 3.16 12.00 -12.65
CA ALA A 84 3.90 10.79 -12.98
C ALA A 84 5.17 11.13 -13.78
N MET A 85 5.05 11.93 -14.84
CA MET A 85 6.19 12.31 -15.68
C MET A 85 7.22 13.16 -14.94
N GLU A 86 6.80 14.02 -14.01
CA GLU A 86 7.74 14.80 -13.19
C GLU A 86 8.62 13.88 -12.33
N VAL A 87 8.00 12.93 -11.62
CA VAL A 87 8.70 12.00 -10.73
C VAL A 87 9.53 11.00 -11.54
N ILE A 88 8.97 10.41 -12.60
CA ILE A 88 9.69 9.50 -13.50
C ILE A 88 10.97 10.14 -14.05
N LYS A 89 10.95 11.42 -14.42
CA LYS A 89 12.16 12.13 -14.88
C LYS A 89 13.21 12.27 -13.79
N LYS A 90 12.81 12.46 -12.53
CA LYS A 90 13.74 12.50 -11.38
C LYS A 90 14.43 11.15 -11.16
N HIS A 91 13.72 10.05 -11.45
CA HIS A 91 14.23 8.67 -11.45
C HIS A 91 14.88 8.25 -12.79
N GLY A 92 15.27 9.21 -13.64
CA GLY A 92 15.99 8.92 -14.89
C GLY A 92 15.16 8.33 -16.03
N GLY A 93 13.84 8.18 -15.87
CA GLY A 93 12.92 7.75 -16.93
C GLY A 93 12.75 6.24 -17.08
N TRP A 94 13.45 5.43 -16.28
CA TRP A 94 13.44 3.97 -16.37
C TRP A 94 12.56 3.36 -15.27
N VAL A 95 11.73 2.41 -15.66
CA VAL A 95 10.91 1.61 -14.76
C VAL A 95 11.21 0.13 -14.95
N LYS A 96 10.95 -0.67 -13.93
CA LYS A 96 11.09 -2.12 -13.95
C LYS A 96 9.76 -2.75 -13.57
N TRP A 97 9.38 -3.83 -14.24
CA TRP A 97 8.24 -4.63 -13.80
C TRP A 97 8.53 -5.23 -12.42
N LYS A 98 7.48 -5.48 -11.63
CA LYS A 98 7.63 -6.12 -10.31
C LYS A 98 7.83 -7.63 -10.40
N ASP A 99 7.16 -8.25 -11.38
CA ASP A 99 7.11 -9.70 -11.51
C ASP A 99 8.30 -10.29 -12.29
N ASP A 100 9.07 -9.45 -12.97
CA ASP A 100 10.29 -9.84 -13.68
C ASP A 100 11.36 -8.73 -13.62
N ASP A 101 12.59 -9.05 -14.04
CA ASP A 101 13.69 -8.08 -14.07
C ASP A 101 13.75 -7.29 -15.40
N ILE A 102 12.64 -7.19 -16.15
CA ILE A 102 12.59 -6.44 -17.40
C ILE A 102 12.43 -4.95 -17.10
N GLN A 103 13.31 -4.14 -17.70
CA GLN A 103 13.26 -2.69 -17.63
C GLN A 103 12.63 -2.10 -18.89
N GLY A 104 11.83 -1.06 -18.69
CA GLY A 104 11.21 -0.26 -19.74
C GLY A 104 11.59 1.21 -19.61
N LEU A 105 11.84 1.85 -20.75
CA LEU A 105 12.00 3.30 -20.81
C LEU A 105 10.62 3.94 -21.00
N VAL A 106 10.33 4.97 -20.21
CA VAL A 106 9.18 5.83 -20.43
C VAL A 106 9.48 6.79 -21.58
N VAL A 107 8.75 6.64 -22.69
CA VAL A 107 9.03 7.31 -23.97
C VAL A 107 8.02 8.38 -24.35
N GLY A 108 6.90 8.49 -23.63
CA GLY A 108 5.88 9.48 -23.93
C GLY A 108 4.71 9.46 -22.95
N LYS A 109 3.72 10.31 -23.22
CA LYS A 109 2.47 10.40 -22.45
C LYS A 109 1.28 10.83 -23.31
N SER A 110 0.08 10.52 -22.85
CA SER A 110 -1.21 11.08 -23.29
C SER A 110 -1.80 11.93 -22.16
N ASP A 111 -3.09 12.24 -22.22
CA ASP A 111 -3.80 12.96 -21.16
C ASP A 111 -4.01 12.07 -19.91
N ASP A 112 -4.15 10.76 -20.09
CA ASP A 112 -4.51 9.80 -19.04
C ASP A 112 -3.51 8.64 -18.87
N ARG A 113 -2.53 8.49 -19.77
CA ARG A 113 -1.58 7.36 -19.76
C ARG A 113 -0.13 7.78 -19.96
N VAL A 114 0.75 6.95 -19.44
CA VAL A 114 2.20 6.97 -19.71
C VAL A 114 2.53 5.89 -20.74
N LYS A 115 3.45 6.18 -21.66
CA LYS A 115 3.94 5.20 -22.64
C LYS A 115 5.27 4.60 -22.19
N ILE A 116 5.28 3.30 -21.91
CA ILE A 116 6.48 2.53 -21.59
C ILE A 116 6.79 1.66 -22.80
N LEU A 117 7.90 1.89 -23.48
CA LEU A 117 8.23 1.22 -24.74
C LEU A 117 7.07 1.26 -25.76
N GLN A 118 6.34 0.14 -25.94
CA GLN A 118 5.20 0.04 -26.85
C GLN A 118 3.83 0.07 -26.13
N ASP A 119 3.81 0.02 -24.79
CA ASP A 119 2.60 -0.12 -23.99
C ASP A 119 2.15 1.20 -23.38
N TRP A 120 0.83 1.37 -23.28
CA TRP A 120 0.19 2.55 -22.69
C TRP A 120 -0.48 2.17 -21.38
N VAL A 121 0.06 2.67 -20.27
CA VAL A 121 -0.39 2.32 -18.92
C VAL A 121 -1.03 3.51 -18.21
N LEU A 122 -2.09 3.24 -17.47
CA LEU A 122 -2.69 4.17 -16.53
C LEU A 122 -1.77 4.38 -15.30
N PRO A 123 -1.87 5.52 -14.59
CA PRO A 123 -1.17 5.73 -13.33
C PRO A 123 -1.37 4.62 -12.29
N GLU A 124 -2.55 4.02 -12.22
CA GLU A 124 -2.87 2.90 -11.33
C GLU A 124 -2.11 1.64 -11.75
N GLU A 125 -2.12 1.30 -13.04
CA GLU A 125 -1.40 0.15 -13.60
C GLU A 125 0.12 0.32 -13.42
N LEU A 126 0.61 1.55 -13.56
CA LEU A 126 2.00 1.91 -13.31
C LEU A 126 2.37 1.63 -11.85
N PHE A 127 1.55 2.06 -10.90
CA PHE A 127 1.79 1.86 -9.47
C PHE A 127 1.71 0.39 -9.06
N GLU A 128 0.76 -0.36 -9.61
CA GLU A 128 0.54 -1.77 -9.29
C GLU A 128 1.64 -2.65 -9.88
N GLY A 129 2.03 -2.43 -11.14
CA GLY A 129 2.92 -3.33 -11.88
C GLY A 129 4.40 -2.96 -11.89
N TYR A 130 4.77 -1.73 -11.52
CA TYR A 130 6.13 -1.23 -11.75
C TYR A 130 6.78 -0.59 -10.52
N VAL A 131 8.12 -0.58 -10.55
CA VAL A 131 9.01 0.14 -9.63
C VAL A 131 10.02 0.98 -10.41
N PHE A 132 10.55 2.03 -9.80
CA PHE A 132 11.64 2.80 -10.40
C PHE A 132 12.91 1.95 -10.50
N ALA A 133 13.59 2.01 -11.64
CA ALA A 133 14.71 1.12 -11.92
C ALA A 133 15.99 1.48 -11.15
N ASP A 134 16.10 2.73 -10.68
CA ASP A 134 17.28 3.24 -9.97
C ASP A 134 17.31 2.86 -8.49
N ASP A 135 16.18 2.89 -7.79
CA ASP A 135 16.08 2.64 -6.35
C ASP A 135 15.07 1.55 -5.94
N GLY A 136 14.28 1.03 -6.88
CA GLY A 136 13.29 -0.02 -6.64
C GLY A 136 12.03 0.44 -5.89
N SER A 137 11.84 1.73 -5.69
CA SER A 137 10.63 2.26 -5.05
C SER A 137 9.40 2.14 -5.96
N PRO A 138 8.17 2.01 -5.43
CA PRO A 138 6.96 1.94 -6.24
C PRO A 138 6.81 3.16 -7.16
N CYS A 139 6.36 2.95 -8.40
CA CYS A 139 6.04 4.05 -9.31
C CYS A 139 4.73 4.74 -8.88
N GLY A 140 4.80 5.57 -7.83
CA GLY A 140 3.68 6.30 -7.28
C GLY A 140 4.10 7.57 -6.54
N GLU A 141 3.12 8.30 -6.03
CA GLU A 141 3.34 9.47 -5.17
C GLU A 141 3.53 9.03 -3.73
N LEU A 142 4.51 9.63 -3.06
CA LEU A 142 4.61 9.52 -1.60
C LEU A 142 3.34 10.11 -0.96
N VAL A 143 2.73 9.34 -0.06
CA VAL A 143 1.66 9.86 0.79
C VAL A 143 2.36 10.67 1.89
N GLU A 144 2.23 12.00 1.84
CA GLU A 144 2.70 12.85 2.94
C GLU A 144 1.95 12.46 4.23
N GLU A 145 2.69 12.24 5.32
CA GLU A 145 2.17 11.86 6.64
C GLU A 145 1.45 13.00 7.37
#